data_AF-A0A7L2TJ42-F1
#
_entry.id   AF-A0A7L2TJ42-F1
#
_cell.length_a   1.000
_cell.length_b   1.000
_cell.length_c   1.000
_cell.angle_alpha   90.00
_cell.angle_beta   90.00
_cell.angle_gamma   90.00
#
_symmetry.space_group_name_H-M   'P 1'
#
loop_
_entity.id
_entity.type
_entity.pdbx_description
1 polymer ?
#
loop_
_entity_poly.entity_id
_entity_poly.type
_entity_poly.pdbx_seq_one_letter_code
_entity_poly.pdbx_strand_id
1 'polypeptide(L)'
;LAPANEDVIRIIAAQLAEIGDQFDKEIQGRVVNDLVQHFLNENLSTEEITRHMSRVVRELTQAIPADMEQEKAMLVLAMVLTKKIVNTVPSLLHRVFHTTVNYMNQQLHNYVVEMVSA
;
A
#
# COMPACT_ATOMS: atom_id res chain seq x y z
N LEU A 1 13.13 20.68 -8.62
CA LEU A 1 13.34 19.22 -8.43
C LEU A 1 14.34 18.80 -9.50
N ALA A 2 15.53 18.38 -9.11
CA ALA A 2 16.58 18.02 -10.07
C ALA A 2 16.23 16.69 -10.76
N PRO A 3 16.56 16.52 -12.05
CA PRO A 3 16.22 15.32 -12.84
C PRO A 3 16.72 14.01 -12.21
N ALA A 4 17.79 14.06 -11.43
CA ALA A 4 18.35 12.90 -10.72
C ALA A 4 17.38 12.22 -9.74
N ASN A 5 16.44 12.96 -9.14
CA ASN A 5 15.49 12.36 -8.19
C ASN A 5 14.39 11.55 -8.88
N GLU A 6 14.03 11.90 -10.12
CA GLU A 6 12.96 11.18 -10.83
C GLU A 6 13.40 9.79 -11.26
N ASP A 7 14.66 9.65 -11.68
CA ASP A 7 15.23 8.35 -12.06
C ASP A 7 15.33 7.40 -10.86
N VAL A 8 15.74 7.90 -9.70
CA VAL A 8 15.78 7.13 -8.44
C VAL A 8 14.37 6.68 -8.04
N ILE A 9 13.39 7.58 -8.08
CA ILE A 9 11.99 7.24 -7.78
C ILE A 9 11.46 6.17 -8.74
N ARG A 10 11.83 6.24 -10.03
CA ARG A 10 11.39 5.27 -11.03
C ARG A 10 11.99 3.89 -10.81
N ILE A 11 13.27 3.81 -10.42
CA ILE A 11 13.93 2.55 -10.05
C ILE A 11 13.26 1.93 -8.83
N ILE A 12 13.04 2.73 -7.78
CA ILE A 12 12.35 2.29 -6.56
C ILE A 12 10.93 1.79 -6.89
N ALA A 13 10.19 2.54 -7.70
CA ALA A 13 8.84 2.15 -8.11
C ALA A 13 8.83 0.82 -8.88
N ALA A 14 9.81 0.58 -9.76
CA ALA A 14 9.94 -0.69 -10.48
C ALA A 14 10.23 -1.86 -9.54
N GLN A 15 11.13 -1.67 -8.57
CA GLN A 15 11.44 -2.70 -7.56
C GLN A 15 10.23 -3.00 -6.67
N LEU A 16 9.51 -1.98 -6.21
CA LEU A 16 8.29 -2.15 -5.41
C LEU A 16 7.19 -2.85 -6.21
N ALA A 17 7.09 -2.59 -7.52
CA ALA A 17 6.14 -3.28 -8.39
C ALA A 17 6.49 -4.76 -8.55
N GLU A 18 7.77 -5.12 -8.74
CA GLU A 18 8.21 -6.51 -8.86
C GLU A 18 7.91 -7.31 -7.59
N ILE A 19 8.22 -6.76 -6.42
CA ILE A 19 7.90 -7.39 -5.12
C ILE A 19 6.38 -7.45 -4.94
N GLY A 20 5.67 -6.38 -5.35
CA GLY A 20 4.22 -6.32 -5.27
C GLY A 20 3.52 -7.40 -6.09
N ASP A 21 4.03 -7.72 -7.28
CA ASP A 21 3.49 -8.80 -8.13
C ASP A 21 3.73 -10.20 -7.54
N GLN A 22 4.70 -10.36 -6.63
CA GLN A 22 4.88 -11.60 -5.85
C GLN A 22 3.81 -11.71 -4.78
N PHE A 23 3.62 -10.67 -3.95
CA PHE A 23 2.58 -10.64 -2.93
C PHE A 23 1.16 -10.70 -3.50
N ASP A 24 0.95 -10.15 -4.70
CA ASP A 24 -0.36 -10.19 -5.36
C ASP A 24 -0.90 -11.61 -5.52
N LYS A 25 -0.01 -12.59 -5.76
CA LYS A 25 -0.37 -14.01 -5.91
C LYS A 25 -0.80 -14.65 -4.58
N GLU A 26 -0.35 -14.11 -3.46
CA GLU A 26 -0.56 -14.65 -2.12
C GLU A 26 -1.78 -14.03 -1.43
N ILE A 27 -2.13 -12.78 -1.77
CA ILE A 27 -3.28 -12.09 -1.17
C ILE A 27 -4.59 -12.68 -1.68
N GLN A 28 -5.33 -13.31 -0.77
CA GLN A 28 -6.64 -13.90 -1.04
C GLN A 28 -7.67 -12.85 -1.48
N GLY A 29 -8.50 -13.20 -2.46
CA GLY A 29 -9.57 -12.32 -2.98
C GLY A 29 -10.59 -11.89 -1.92
N ARG A 30 -10.79 -12.69 -0.87
CA ARG A 30 -11.67 -12.33 0.27
C ARG A 30 -11.18 -11.08 1.00
N VAL A 31 -9.87 -10.95 1.25
CA VAL A 31 -9.28 -9.79 1.93
C VAL A 31 -9.50 -8.52 1.10
N VAL A 32 -9.33 -8.61 -0.22
CA VAL A 32 -9.57 -7.49 -1.13
C VAL A 32 -11.04 -7.10 -1.18
N ASN A 33 -11.95 -8.08 -1.27
CA ASN A 33 -13.38 -7.81 -1.29
C ASN A 33 -13.86 -7.14 0.00
N ASP A 34 -13.38 -7.59 1.15
CA ASP A 34 -13.73 -6.97 2.44
C ASP A 34 -13.24 -5.51 2.51
N LEU A 35 -12.02 -5.23 2.02
CA LEU A 35 -11.51 -3.87 1.87
C LEU A 35 -12.34 -3.03 0.90
N VAL A 36 -12.69 -3.56 -0.26
CA VAL A 36 -13.55 -2.89 -1.26
C VAL A 36 -14.87 -2.46 -0.64
N GLN A 37 -15.51 -3.32 0.17
CA GLN A 37 -16.77 -2.97 0.85
C GLN A 37 -16.59 -1.79 1.83
N HIS A 38 -15.48 -1.73 2.55
CA HIS A 38 -15.17 -0.57 3.42
C HIS A 38 -14.92 0.70 2.60
N PHE A 39 -14.21 0.60 1.48
CA PHE A 39 -13.98 1.74 0.59
C PHE A 39 -15.21 2.20 -0.18
N LEU A 40 -16.22 1.35 -0.36
CA LEU A 40 -17.52 1.74 -0.93
C LEU A 40 -18.44 2.41 0.08
N ASN A 41 -18.23 2.20 1.38
CA ASN A 41 -19.05 2.80 2.42
C ASN A 41 -18.73 4.30 2.58
N GLU A 42 -19.52 5.16 1.93
CA GLU A 42 -19.38 6.62 1.99
C GLU A 42 -19.56 7.21 3.39
N ASN A 43 -20.18 6.48 4.32
CA ASN A 43 -20.34 6.93 5.70
C ASN A 43 -19.03 6.84 6.50
N LEU A 44 -18.03 6.09 6.02
CA LEU A 44 -16.73 6.01 6.68
C LEU A 44 -15.84 7.19 6.30
N SER A 45 -15.30 7.84 7.33
CA SER A 45 -14.28 8.87 7.16
C SER A 45 -12.97 8.28 6.60
N THR A 46 -12.14 9.15 6.01
CA THR A 46 -10.79 8.77 5.55
C THR A 46 -9.95 8.16 6.68
N GLU A 47 -10.08 8.66 7.91
CA GLU A 47 -9.31 8.15 9.06
C GLU A 47 -9.74 6.74 9.46
N GLU A 48 -11.04 6.45 9.47
CA GLU A 48 -11.56 5.12 9.79
C GLU A 48 -11.11 4.09 8.74
N ILE A 49 -11.14 4.45 7.46
CA ILE A 49 -10.67 3.59 6.37
C ILE A 49 -9.15 3.43 6.45
N THR A 50 -8.41 4.49 6.77
CA THR A 50 -6.95 4.44 6.95
C THR A 50 -6.58 3.49 8.09
N ARG A 51 -7.32 3.54 9.20
CA ARG A 51 -7.14 2.63 10.34
C ARG A 51 -7.47 1.18 9.96
N HIS A 52 -8.52 0.96 9.19
CA HIS A 52 -8.88 -0.36 8.70
C HIS A 52 -7.80 -0.92 7.77
N MET A 53 -7.34 -0.13 6.80
CA MET A 53 -6.26 -0.52 5.90
C MET A 53 -4.96 -0.83 6.68
N SER A 54 -4.63 0.01 7.66
CA SER A 54 -3.49 -0.19 8.57
C SER A 54 -3.57 -1.52 9.32
N ARG A 55 -4.77 -1.91 9.77
CA ARG A 55 -5.00 -3.22 10.42
C ARG A 55 -4.76 -4.37 9.45
N VAL A 56 -5.37 -4.33 8.27
CA VAL A 56 -5.22 -5.38 7.25
C VAL A 56 -3.76 -5.54 6.82
N VAL A 57 -3.04 -4.43 6.58
CA VAL A 57 -1.62 -4.49 6.23
C VAL A 57 -0.80 -5.14 7.34
N ARG A 58 -1.04 -4.80 8.62
CA ARG A 58 -0.35 -5.46 9.75
C ARG A 58 -0.64 -6.95 9.83
N GLU A 59 -1.90 -7.35 9.69
CA GLU A 59 -2.31 -8.76 9.70
C GLU A 59 -1.63 -9.55 8.58
N LEU A 60 -1.58 -8.99 7.36
CA LEU A 60 -0.88 -9.61 6.24
C LEU A 60 0.64 -9.65 6.46
N THR A 61 1.23 -8.61 7.03
CA THR A 61 2.67 -8.56 7.30
C THR A 61 3.11 -9.65 8.27
N GLN A 62 2.28 -9.98 9.27
CA GLN A 62 2.56 -11.06 10.21
C GLN A 62 2.58 -12.45 9.56
N ALA A 63 1.98 -12.61 8.38
CA ALA A 63 2.01 -13.85 7.62
C ALA A 63 3.24 -13.97 6.70
N ILE A 64 4.03 -12.90 6.54
CA ILE A 64 5.25 -12.87 5.72
C ILE A 64 6.42 -13.44 6.53
N PRO A 65 7.30 -14.26 5.93
CA PRO A 65 8.48 -14.76 6.62
C PRO A 65 9.41 -13.64 7.11
N ALA A 66 10.16 -13.89 8.19
CA ALA A 66 10.98 -12.89 8.87
C ALA A 66 12.24 -12.43 8.11
N ASP A 67 12.42 -12.86 6.86
CA ASP A 67 13.58 -12.53 6.02
C ASP A 67 13.45 -11.17 5.31
N MET A 68 12.24 -10.57 5.29
CA MET A 68 12.00 -9.23 4.76
C MET A 68 11.87 -8.20 5.89
N GLU A 69 12.47 -7.01 5.69
CA GLU A 69 12.24 -5.85 6.56
C GLU A 69 10.75 -5.51 6.65
N GLN A 70 10.26 -5.29 7.87
CA GLN A 70 8.84 -5.17 8.15
C GLN A 70 8.23 -3.94 7.45
N GLU A 71 8.91 -2.80 7.48
CA GLU A 71 8.47 -1.56 6.85
C GLU A 71 8.37 -1.70 5.33
N LYS A 72 9.33 -2.42 4.72
CA LYS A 72 9.32 -2.75 3.29
C LYS A 72 8.12 -3.62 2.93
N ALA A 73 7.87 -4.67 3.72
CA ALA A 73 6.72 -5.54 3.52
C ALA A 73 5.40 -4.76 3.66
N MET A 74 5.27 -3.92 4.69
CA MET A 74 4.10 -3.07 4.91
C MET A 74 3.87 -2.08 3.75
N LEU A 75 4.94 -1.47 3.25
CA LEU A 75 4.87 -0.55 2.11
C LEU A 75 4.35 -1.26 0.85
N VAL A 76 4.96 -2.40 0.51
CA VAL A 76 4.58 -3.15 -0.69
C VAL A 76 3.15 -3.69 -0.56
N LEU A 77 2.78 -4.27 0.59
CA LEU A 77 1.41 -4.74 0.82
C LEU A 77 0.38 -3.62 0.67
N ALA A 78 0.66 -2.43 1.20
CA ALA A 78 -0.23 -1.28 1.02
C ALA A 78 -0.42 -0.97 -0.48
N MET A 79 0.67 -0.89 -1.26
CA MET A 79 0.61 -0.63 -2.70
C MET A 79 -0.13 -1.72 -3.49
N VAL A 80 0.08 -2.99 -3.15
CA VAL A 80 -0.60 -4.12 -3.79
C VAL A 80 -2.10 -4.06 -3.50
N LEU A 81 -2.50 -3.82 -2.24
CA LEU A 81 -3.91 -3.68 -1.89
C LEU A 81 -4.55 -2.50 -2.64
N THR A 82 -3.88 -1.36 -2.74
CA THR A 82 -4.31 -0.21 -3.56
C THR A 82 -4.57 -0.64 -5.01
N LYS A 83 -3.58 -1.30 -5.64
CA LYS A 83 -3.67 -1.80 -7.03
C LYS A 83 -4.85 -2.75 -7.19
N LYS A 84 -5.03 -3.71 -6.28
CA LYS A 84 -6.11 -4.71 -6.35
C LYS A 84 -7.49 -4.08 -6.21
N ILE A 85 -7.67 -3.14 -5.27
CA ILE A 85 -8.95 -2.45 -5.07
C ILE A 85 -9.30 -1.63 -6.31
N VAL A 86 -8.34 -0.87 -6.87
CA VAL A 86 -8.55 -0.06 -8.09
C VAL A 86 -8.87 -0.93 -9.30
N ASN A 87 -8.20 -2.06 -9.46
CA ASN A 87 -8.48 -2.99 -10.56
C ASN A 87 -9.86 -3.65 -10.42
N THR A 88 -10.35 -3.82 -9.18
CA THR A 88 -11.69 -4.38 -8.91
C THR A 88 -12.78 -3.33 -9.09
N VAL A 89 -12.55 -2.11 -8.60
CA VAL A 89 -13.50 -1.00 -8.63
C VAL A 89 -12.76 0.30 -8.98
N PRO A 90 -12.63 0.63 -10.28
CA PRO A 90 -11.85 1.78 -10.73
C PRO A 90 -12.33 3.13 -10.20
N SER A 91 -13.62 3.28 -9.89
CA SER A 91 -14.19 4.51 -9.32
C SER A 91 -13.62 4.86 -7.94
N LEU A 92 -13.03 3.90 -7.23
CA LEU A 92 -12.40 4.12 -5.93
C LEU A 92 -10.98 4.67 -6.00
N LEU A 93 -10.40 4.85 -7.20
CA LEU A 93 -9.01 5.29 -7.39
C LEU A 93 -8.62 6.47 -6.51
N HIS A 94 -9.38 7.56 -6.56
CA HIS A 94 -9.05 8.76 -5.80
C HIS A 94 -9.08 8.50 -4.28
N ARG A 95 -10.12 7.83 -3.78
CA ARG A 95 -10.32 7.55 -2.35
C ARG A 95 -9.26 6.59 -1.80
N VAL A 96 -8.98 5.53 -2.55
CA VAL A 96 -8.00 4.49 -2.20
C VAL A 96 -6.59 5.04 -2.24
N PHE A 97 -6.24 5.80 -3.28
CA PHE A 97 -4.93 6.44 -3.39
C PHE A 97 -4.67 7.40 -2.22
N HIS A 98 -5.61 8.30 -1.93
CA HIS A 98 -5.47 9.25 -0.82
C HIS A 98 -5.33 8.56 0.54
N THR A 99 -6.13 7.52 0.80
CA THR A 99 -6.05 6.72 2.03
C THR A 99 -4.68 6.01 2.12
N THR A 100 -4.19 5.50 1.00
CA THR A 100 -2.90 4.80 0.93
C THR A 100 -1.74 5.74 1.26
N VAL A 101 -1.72 6.93 0.66
CA VAL A 101 -0.71 7.95 0.94
C VAL A 101 -0.80 8.42 2.40
N ASN A 102 -2.01 8.62 2.93
CA ASN A 102 -2.19 8.98 4.34
C ASN A 102 -1.66 7.90 5.29
N TYR A 103 -1.94 6.62 5.01
CA TYR A 103 -1.38 5.50 5.76
C TYR A 103 0.16 5.53 5.73
N MET A 104 0.77 5.68 4.54
CA MET A 104 2.22 5.73 4.39
C MET A 104 2.82 6.91 5.17
N ASN A 105 2.21 8.09 5.11
CA ASN A 105 2.64 9.26 5.87
C ASN A 105 2.48 9.08 7.39
N GLN A 106 1.53 8.27 7.85
CA GLN A 106 1.33 8.03 9.28
C GLN A 106 2.18 6.90 9.84
N GLN A 107 2.54 5.90 9.04
CA GLN A 107 3.15 4.66 9.52
C GLN A 107 4.55 4.41 8.95
N LEU A 108 4.88 4.99 7.80
CA LEU A 108 6.09 4.69 7.03
C LEU A 108 6.85 5.96 6.63
N HIS A 109 6.54 7.11 7.22
CA HIS A 109 7.11 8.39 6.80
C HIS A 109 8.64 8.38 6.81
N ASN A 110 9.25 8.01 7.94
CA ASN A 110 10.70 7.97 8.07
C ASN A 110 11.32 6.98 7.08
N TYR A 111 10.74 5.79 6.94
CA TYR A 111 11.21 4.77 6.01
C TYR A 111 11.17 5.24 4.54
N VAL A 112 10.07 5.88 4.11
CA VAL A 112 9.95 6.42 2.75
C VAL A 112 10.93 7.57 2.52
N VAL A 113 11.12 8.44 3.51
CA VAL A 113 12.08 9.55 3.43
C VAL A 113 13.51 9.02 3.32
N GLU A 114 13.90 8.03 4.14
CA GLU A 114 15.21 7.38 4.09
C GLU A 114 15.43 6.70 2.73
N MET A 115 14.43 5.95 2.24
CA MET A 115 14.49 5.25 0.95
C MET A 115 14.69 6.21 -0.24
N VAL A 116 14.10 7.41 -0.20
CA VAL A 116 14.21 8.40 -1.29
C VAL A 116 15.46 9.29 -1.14
N SER A 117 16.07 9.32 0.04
CA SER A 117 17.26 10.14 0.33
C SER A 117 18.58 9.38 0.22
N ALA A 118 18.52 8.06 0.03
CA ALA A 118 19.66 7.16 -0.20
C ALA A 118 20.12 7.19 -1.66
#